data_AF-A0A6J7MXC7-F1
#
_entry.id   AF-A0A6J7MXC7-F1
#
_cell.length_a   1.000
_cell.length_b   1.000
_cell.length_c   1.000
_cell.angle_alpha   90.00
_cell.angle_beta   90.00
_cell.angle_gamma   90.00
#
_symmetry.space_group_name_H-M   'P 1'
#
loop_
_entity.id
_entity.type
_entity.pdbx_description
1 polymer ?
#
loop_
_entity_poly.entity_id
_entity_poly.type
_entity_poly.pdbx_seq_one_letter_code
_entity_poly.pdbx_strand_id
1 'polypeptide(L)'
;MVLDFEGEPARPVEERRHPSSPLRDVAGMTRSFQYAAAMALRAHGQADHELRVLADAWTVRNVNTFLAGYADVDAAHRLLPQSRPSRDALLSVFELDKAVYEVAYELAHRPELVDLPVQAVERLLNGEDQLPATEPEA
;
A
#
# COMPACT_ATOMS: atom_id res chain seq x y z
N MET A 1 -6.61 -6.92 -16.64
CA MET A 1 -7.99 -6.39 -16.60
C MET A 1 -8.22 -5.88 -15.19
N VAL A 2 -8.70 -4.65 -15.04
CA VAL A 2 -9.08 -4.06 -13.74
C VAL A 2 -10.61 -4.01 -13.70
N LEU A 3 -11.19 -4.27 -12.53
CA LEU A 3 -12.62 -4.47 -12.33
C LEU A 3 -13.09 -3.66 -11.10
N ASP A 4 -14.40 -3.67 -10.83
CA ASP A 4 -15.04 -3.10 -9.63
C ASP A 4 -14.80 -1.59 -9.40
N PHE A 5 -15.08 -0.77 -10.42
CA PHE A 5 -14.99 0.70 -10.40
C PHE A 5 -16.11 1.39 -9.58
N GLU A 6 -16.69 0.70 -8.60
CA GLU A 6 -17.76 1.25 -7.77
C GLU A 6 -17.25 2.20 -6.67
N GLY A 7 -15.95 2.18 -6.39
CA GLY A 7 -15.33 2.93 -5.28
C GLY A 7 -15.55 2.26 -3.92
N GLU A 8 -15.05 2.90 -2.85
CA GLU A 8 -15.14 2.32 -1.49
C GLU A 8 -16.58 2.32 -0.95
N PRO A 9 -17.20 1.16 -0.66
CA PRO A 9 -18.63 1.08 -0.34
C PRO A 9 -19.08 1.92 0.86
N ALA A 10 -18.17 2.17 1.81
CA ALA A 10 -18.44 2.98 2.99
C ALA A 10 -18.55 4.49 2.68
N ARG A 11 -18.12 4.94 1.50
CA ARG A 11 -18.18 6.35 1.10
C ARG A 11 -19.50 6.69 0.43
N PRO A 12 -20.04 7.91 0.65
CA PRO A 12 -21.18 8.43 -0.11
C PRO A 12 -20.96 8.33 -1.64
N VAL A 13 -22.04 8.09 -2.39
CA VAL A 13 -21.98 7.94 -3.86
C VAL A 13 -21.34 9.15 -4.55
N GLU A 14 -21.60 10.35 -4.05
CA GLU A 14 -21.05 11.59 -4.60
C GLU A 14 -19.52 11.62 -4.48
N GLU A 15 -18.98 11.19 -3.33
CA GLU A 15 -17.53 11.09 -3.11
C GLU A 15 -16.88 10.03 -4.00
N ARG A 16 -17.54 8.89 -4.21
CA ARG A 16 -17.01 7.80 -5.06
C ARG A 16 -16.83 8.20 -6.52
N ARG A 17 -17.53 9.25 -6.98
CA ARG A 17 -17.45 9.77 -8.35
C ARG A 17 -16.50 10.96 -8.48
N HIS A 18 -16.01 11.50 -7.37
CA HIS A 18 -15.14 12.67 -7.40
C HIS A 18 -13.75 12.28 -7.92
N PRO A 19 -13.14 13.05 -8.84
CA PRO A 19 -11.76 12.82 -9.25
C PRO A 19 -10.81 12.87 -8.04
N SER A 20 -9.86 11.94 -8.02
CA SER A 20 -8.81 11.86 -7.01
C SER A 20 -7.44 11.66 -7.66
N SER A 21 -6.39 11.84 -6.88
CA SER A 21 -5.04 11.50 -7.32
C SER A 21 -4.94 10.00 -7.65
N PRO A 22 -4.28 9.61 -8.77
CA PRO A 22 -3.99 8.21 -9.07
C PRO A 22 -3.15 7.51 -8.00
N LEU A 23 -2.39 8.28 -7.20
CA LEU A 23 -1.62 7.71 -6.07
C LEU A 23 -2.51 7.07 -5.00
N ARG A 24 -3.80 7.41 -4.95
CA ARG A 24 -4.76 6.72 -4.08
C ARG A 24 -4.91 5.25 -4.47
N ASP A 25 -5.01 4.97 -5.77
CA ASP A 25 -5.14 3.60 -6.29
C ASP A 25 -3.81 2.84 -6.15
N VAL A 26 -2.68 3.53 -6.39
CA VAL A 26 -1.34 2.99 -6.18
C VAL A 26 -1.14 2.59 -4.71
N ALA A 27 -1.52 3.44 -3.75
CA ALA A 27 -1.47 3.13 -2.33
C ALA A 27 -2.30 1.89 -1.98
N GLY A 28 -3.50 1.76 -2.55
CA GLY A 28 -4.33 0.57 -2.39
C GLY A 28 -3.62 -0.72 -2.85
N MET A 29 -2.91 -0.66 -3.97
CA MET A 29 -2.12 -1.80 -4.45
C MET A 29 -0.88 -2.08 -3.58
N THR A 30 -0.16 -1.05 -3.13
CA THR A 30 0.96 -1.23 -2.18
C THR A 30 0.50 -1.92 -0.91
N ARG A 31 -0.61 -1.43 -0.31
CA ARG A 31 -1.26 -2.05 0.84
C ARG A 31 -1.66 -3.49 0.56
N SER A 32 -2.21 -3.78 -0.62
CA SER A 32 -2.57 -5.14 -1.01
C SER A 32 -1.37 -6.10 -1.02
N PHE A 33 -0.19 -5.68 -1.49
CA PHE A 33 1.01 -6.51 -1.42
C PHE A 33 1.42 -6.78 0.03
N GLN A 34 1.48 -5.74 0.86
CA GLN A 34 1.82 -5.86 2.28
C GLN A 34 0.84 -6.80 3.01
N TYR A 35 -0.45 -6.66 2.73
CA TYR A 35 -1.51 -7.48 3.32
C TYR A 35 -1.40 -8.94 2.85
N ALA A 36 -1.10 -9.20 1.58
CA ALA A 36 -0.92 -10.54 1.05
C ALA A 36 0.24 -11.28 1.73
N ALA A 37 1.38 -10.59 1.93
CA ALA A 37 2.53 -11.16 2.64
C ALA A 37 2.20 -11.48 4.10
N ALA A 38 1.52 -10.56 4.81
CA ALA A 38 1.09 -10.78 6.18
C ALA A 38 0.11 -11.95 6.31
N MET A 39 -0.85 -12.06 5.39
CA MET A 39 -1.80 -13.19 5.34
C MET A 39 -1.10 -14.52 5.04
N ALA A 40 -0.10 -14.53 4.16
CA ALA A 40 0.69 -15.73 3.87
C ALA A 40 1.45 -16.21 5.12
N LEU A 41 2.09 -15.30 5.86
CA LEU A 41 2.74 -15.60 7.13
C LEU A 41 1.75 -16.18 8.16
N ARG A 42 0.57 -15.55 8.28
CA ARG A 42 -0.47 -15.97 9.23
C ARG A 42 -1.03 -17.35 8.88
N ALA A 43 -1.24 -17.64 7.59
CA ALA A 43 -1.69 -18.94 7.12
C ALA A 43 -0.67 -20.06 7.38
N HIS A 44 0.63 -19.73 7.40
CA HIS A 44 1.70 -20.66 7.80
C HIS A 44 1.73 -20.96 9.31
N GLY A 45 1.12 -20.13 10.15
CA GLY A 45 1.12 -20.29 11.61
C GLY A 45 2.39 -19.75 12.25
N GLN A 46 3.27 -20.61 12.77
CA GLN A 46 4.52 -20.18 13.40
C GLN A 46 5.58 -19.89 12.33
N ALA A 47 5.48 -18.72 11.71
CA ALA A 47 6.53 -18.22 10.81
C ALA A 47 7.81 -17.94 11.60
N ASP A 48 8.87 -18.68 11.25
CA ASP A 48 10.22 -18.45 11.76
C ASP A 48 10.81 -17.14 11.22
N HIS A 49 12.01 -16.81 11.68
CA HIS A 49 12.68 -15.57 11.29
C HIS A 49 12.97 -15.53 9.78
N GLU A 50 13.39 -16.65 9.18
CA GLU A 50 13.74 -16.72 7.76
C GLU A 50 12.52 -16.45 6.89
N LEU A 51 11.36 -17.04 7.21
CA LEU A 51 10.14 -16.83 6.46
C LEU A 51 9.65 -15.37 6.56
N ARG A 52 9.82 -14.71 7.71
CA ARG A 52 9.49 -13.28 7.87
C ARG A 52 10.38 -12.41 6.99
N VAL A 53 11.70 -12.66 7.01
CA VAL A 53 12.65 -11.95 6.15
C VAL A 53 12.29 -12.14 4.66
N LEU A 54 11.90 -13.34 4.26
CA LEU A 54 11.48 -13.61 2.88
C LEU A 54 10.18 -12.88 2.51
N ALA A 55 9.20 -12.82 3.42
CA ALA A 55 7.95 -12.10 3.20
C ALA A 55 8.17 -10.58 3.07
N ASP A 56 9.05 -10.01 3.90
CA ASP A 56 9.44 -8.60 3.81
C ASP A 56 10.17 -8.32 2.50
N ALA A 57 11.16 -9.15 2.14
CA ALA A 57 11.89 -9.03 0.88
C ALA A 57 10.96 -9.16 -0.34
N TRP A 58 9.98 -10.06 -0.29
CA TRP A 58 8.96 -10.20 -1.33
C TRP A 58 8.12 -8.93 -1.45
N THR A 59 7.68 -8.38 -0.32
CA THR A 59 6.87 -7.15 -0.28
C THR A 59 7.64 -5.99 -0.90
N VAL A 60 8.86 -5.74 -0.41
CA VAL A 60 9.74 -4.67 -0.92
C VAL A 60 9.98 -4.82 -2.42
N ARG A 61 10.31 -6.03 -2.88
CA ARG A 61 10.56 -6.30 -4.31
C ARG A 61 9.32 -5.99 -5.16
N ASN A 62 8.15 -6.48 -4.78
CA ASN A 62 6.94 -6.33 -5.59
C ASN A 62 6.44 -4.88 -5.60
N VAL A 63 6.47 -4.19 -4.46
CA VAL A 63 6.12 -2.78 -4.36
C VAL A 63 7.05 -1.93 -5.23
N ASN A 64 8.37 -2.11 -5.12
CA ASN A 64 9.34 -1.37 -5.95
C ASN A 64 9.14 -1.64 -7.44
N THR A 65 8.92 -2.90 -7.82
CA THR A 65 8.71 -3.28 -9.23
C THR A 65 7.41 -2.67 -9.77
N PHE A 66 6.34 -2.69 -8.98
CA PHE A 66 5.06 -2.07 -9.32
C PHE A 66 5.18 -0.55 -9.48
N LEU A 67 5.80 0.13 -8.52
CA LEU A 67 5.98 1.58 -8.55
C LEU A 67 6.86 2.04 -9.73
N ALA A 68 7.96 1.32 -10.01
CA ALA A 68 8.81 1.60 -11.16
C ALA A 68 8.03 1.45 -12.47
N GLY A 69 7.36 0.31 -12.67
CA GLY A 69 6.54 0.08 -13.86
C GLY A 69 5.39 1.06 -14.01
N TYR A 70 4.79 1.54 -12.92
CA TYR A 70 3.74 2.56 -12.95
C TYR A 70 4.31 3.93 -13.35
N ALA A 71 5.49 4.30 -12.83
CA ALA A 71 6.14 5.58 -13.13
C ALA A 71 6.64 5.68 -14.58
N ASP A 72 6.97 4.54 -15.21
CA ASP A 72 7.42 4.45 -16.60
C ASP A 72 6.28 4.61 -17.63
N VAL A 73 5.02 4.64 -17.19
CA VAL A 73 3.87 4.88 -18.08
C VAL A 73 3.68 6.39 -18.30
N ASP A 74 3.86 6.85 -19.54
CA ASP A 74 3.74 8.26 -19.95
C ASP A 74 2.49 8.98 -19.41
N ALA A 75 1.33 8.30 -19.43
CA ALA A 75 0.08 8.88 -18.94
C ALA A 75 0.10 9.08 -17.41
N ALA A 76 0.66 8.14 -16.67
CA ALA A 76 0.84 8.27 -15.22
C ALA A 76 1.83 9.39 -14.91
N HIS A 77 2.97 9.41 -15.61
CA HIS A 77 4.01 10.43 -15.42
C HIS A 77 3.46 11.87 -15.49
N ARG A 78 2.53 12.15 -16.40
CA ARG A 78 1.88 13.47 -16.54
C ARG A 78 0.91 13.84 -15.41
N LEU A 79 0.33 12.85 -14.72
CA LEU A 79 -0.67 13.05 -13.67
C LEU A 79 -0.05 13.12 -12.27
N LEU A 80 1.21 12.67 -12.13
CA LEU A 80 1.90 12.61 -10.84
C LEU A 80 2.70 13.90 -10.58
N PRO A 81 2.95 14.23 -9.29
CA PRO A 81 3.96 15.23 -8.94
C PRO A 81 5.32 14.88 -9.60
N GLN A 82 5.99 15.86 -10.19
CA GLN A 82 7.24 15.60 -10.92
C GLN A 82 8.41 15.31 -9.95
N SER A 83 8.41 16.00 -8.81
CA SER A 83 9.34 15.77 -7.71
C SER A 83 9.11 14.39 -7.10
N ARG A 84 10.16 13.55 -7.04
CA ARG A 84 10.12 12.26 -6.33
C ARG A 84 9.76 12.43 -4.85
N PRO A 85 10.40 13.34 -4.08
CA PRO A 85 9.99 13.60 -2.69
C PRO A 85 8.50 13.93 -2.52
N SER A 86 7.91 14.70 -3.44
CA SER A 86 6.49 15.04 -3.38
C SER A 86 5.59 13.85 -3.72
N ARG A 87 6.01 12.97 -4.64
CA ARG A 87 5.30 11.72 -4.94
C ARG A 87 5.33 10.79 -3.74
N ASP A 88 6.51 10.57 -3.17
CA ASP A 88 6.71 9.67 -2.05
C ASP A 88 5.87 10.15 -0.84
N ALA A 89 5.92 11.44 -0.51
CA ALA A 89 5.11 12.00 0.57
C ALA A 89 3.60 11.85 0.33
N LEU A 90 3.13 12.10 -0.90
CA LEU A 90 1.71 11.97 -1.23
C LEU A 90 1.25 10.51 -1.24
N LEU A 91 2.11 9.59 -1.69
CA LEU A 91 1.85 8.15 -1.62
C LEU A 91 1.72 7.69 -0.16
N SER A 92 2.65 8.07 0.71
CA SER A 92 2.59 7.72 2.14
C SER A 92 1.31 8.23 2.82
N VAL A 93 0.81 9.42 2.44
CA VAL A 93 -0.46 9.94 2.95
C VAL A 93 -1.64 9.05 2.52
N PHE A 94 -1.69 8.61 1.26
CA PHE A 94 -2.76 7.73 0.79
C PHE A 94 -2.65 6.31 1.36
N GLU A 95 -1.44 5.81 1.60
CA GLU A 95 -1.22 4.54 2.28
C GLU A 95 -1.72 4.61 3.73
N LEU A 96 -1.49 5.73 4.42
CA LEU A 96 -2.01 5.96 5.76
C LEU A 96 -3.54 6.08 5.78
N ASP A 97 -4.15 6.84 4.86
CA ASP A 97 -5.63 6.91 4.70
C ASP A 97 -6.20 5.50 4.53
N LYS A 98 -5.55 4.69 3.68
CA LYS A 98 -5.98 3.32 3.43
C LYS A 98 -5.80 2.41 4.65
N ALA A 99 -4.68 2.49 5.34
CA ALA A 99 -4.42 1.70 6.55
C ALA A 99 -5.44 2.03 7.66
N VAL A 100 -5.78 3.31 7.86
CA VAL A 100 -6.82 3.73 8.82
C VAL A 100 -8.19 3.20 8.43
N TYR A 101 -8.55 3.26 7.15
CA TYR A 101 -9.78 2.64 6.64
C TYR A 101 -9.80 1.12 6.93
N GLU A 102 -8.68 0.44 6.67
CA GLU A 102 -8.54 -1.00 6.93
C GLU A 102 -8.71 -1.32 8.42
N VAL A 103 -8.16 -0.52 9.35
CA VAL A 103 -8.39 -0.71 10.80
C VAL A 103 -9.89 -0.73 11.11
N ALA A 104 -10.63 0.27 10.65
CA ALA A 104 -12.08 0.34 10.89
C ALA A 104 -12.82 -0.84 10.24
N TYR A 105 -12.40 -1.24 9.04
CA TYR A 105 -12.99 -2.35 8.31
C TYR A 105 -12.75 -3.69 9.01
N GLU A 106 -11.51 -3.98 9.42
CA GLU A 106 -11.18 -5.24 10.10
C GLU A 106 -11.83 -5.33 11.47
N LEU A 107 -11.87 -4.24 12.24
CA LEU A 107 -12.61 -4.19 13.51
C LEU A 107 -14.08 -4.58 13.35
N ALA A 108 -14.72 -4.19 12.24
CA ALA A 108 -16.12 -4.46 12.01
C ALA A 108 -16.41 -5.87 11.45
N HIS A 109 -15.48 -6.45 10.67
CA HIS A 109 -15.76 -7.66 9.89
C HIS A 109 -14.86 -8.86 10.21
N ARG A 110 -13.60 -8.62 10.58
CA ARG A 110 -12.57 -9.65 10.86
C ARG A 110 -11.64 -9.18 11.99
N PRO A 111 -12.15 -9.05 13.23
CA PRO A 111 -11.39 -8.43 14.33
C PRO A 111 -10.06 -9.11 14.62
N GLU A 112 -9.91 -10.39 14.26
CA GLU A 112 -8.69 -11.16 14.39
C GLU A 112 -7.55 -10.73 13.44
N LEU A 113 -7.84 -9.86 12.46
CA LEU A 113 -6.87 -9.30 11.51
C LEU A 113 -6.51 -7.84 11.78
N VAL A 114 -7.13 -7.20 12.79
CA VAL A 114 -6.96 -5.76 13.05
C VAL A 114 -5.51 -5.36 13.34
N ASP A 115 -4.70 -6.28 13.87
CA ASP A 115 -3.30 -6.05 14.15
C ASP A 115 -2.50 -5.73 12.88
N LEU A 116 -2.90 -6.27 11.72
CA LEU A 116 -2.21 -6.04 10.45
C LEU A 116 -2.26 -4.57 9.98
N PRO A 117 -3.43 -3.92 9.84
CA PRO A 117 -3.48 -2.51 9.50
C PRO A 117 -3.02 -1.59 10.64
N VAL A 118 -3.15 -1.97 11.92
CA VAL A 118 -2.61 -1.18 13.04
C VAL A 118 -1.09 -1.08 12.95
N GLN A 119 -0.39 -2.21 12.76
CA GLN A 119 1.07 -2.19 12.57
C GLN A 119 1.48 -1.34 11.37
N ALA A 120 0.69 -1.33 10.29
CA ALA A 120 0.97 -0.48 9.14
C ALA A 120 0.84 1.02 9.46
N VAL A 121 -0.20 1.42 10.21
CA VAL A 121 -0.34 2.80 10.70
C VAL A 121 0.87 3.21 11.54
N GLU A 122 1.31 2.34 12.47
CA GLU A 122 2.48 2.60 13.32
C GLU A 122 3.75 2.80 12.49
N ARG A 123 4.05 1.89 11.54
CA ARG A 123 5.22 2.03 10.66
C ARG A 123 5.20 3.31 9.83
N LEU A 124 4.03 3.66 9.27
CA LEU A 124 3.87 4.87 8.44
C LEU A 124 4.06 6.15 9.26
N LEU A 125 3.58 6.19 10.51
CA LEU A 125 3.79 7.32 11.41
C LEU A 125 5.25 7.46 11.87
N ASN A 126 5.95 6.34 12.03
CA ASN A 126 7.36 6.32 12.40
C ASN A 126 8.31 6.57 11.21
N GLY A 127 7.79 6.61 9.98
CA GLY A 127 8.58 6.79 8.77
C GLY A 127 9.39 5.54 8.36
N GLU A 128 8.99 4.36 8.85
CA GLU A 128 9.73 3.09 8.64
C GLU A 128 9.48 2.47 7.26
N ASP A 129 8.40 2.87 6.57
CA ASP A 129 8.08 2.44 5.20
C ASP A 129 8.78 3.31 4.13
N GLN A 130 9.68 4.23 4.52
CA GLN A 130 10.56 4.92 3.56
C GLN A 130 11.56 3.91 2.98
N LEU A 131 11.20 3.34 1.83
CA LEU A 131 12.08 2.52 1.02
C LEU A 131 13.43 3.24 0.85
N PRO A 132 14.57 2.59 1.16
CA PRO A 132 15.87 3.23 1.07
C PRO A 132 16.08 3.78 -0.34
N ALA A 133 16.57 5.01 -0.41
CA ALA A 133 17.02 5.65 -1.64
C ALA A 133 18.33 5.00 -2.10
N THR A 134 18.30 3.74 -2.54
CA THR A 134 19.44 3.11 -3.19
C THR A 134 19.08 2.87 -4.64
N GLU A 135 19.62 3.72 -5.51
CA GLU A 135 19.90 3.31 -6.88
C GLU A 135 20.80 2.07 -6.83
N PRO A 136 20.56 1.02 -7.62
CA PRO A 136 21.49 -0.09 -7.70
C PRO A 136 22.84 0.44 -8.22
N GLU A 137 23.91 0.26 -7.43
CA GLU A 137 25.26 0.43 -7.94
C GLU A 137 25.45 -0.50 -9.15
N ALA A 138 25.89 0.09 -10.25
CA ALA A 138 26.16 -0.58 -11.53
C ALA A 138 27.42 -1.45 -11.48
#